data_AF-A0AAD7T8K1-F1
#
_entry.id   AF-A0AAD7T8K1-F1
#
_cell.length_a   1.000
_cell.length_b   1.000
_cell.length_c   1.000
_cell.angle_alpha   90.00
_cell.angle_beta   90.00
_cell.angle_gamma   90.00
#
_symmetry.space_group_name_H-M   'P 1'
#
loop_
_entity.id
_entity.type
_entity.pdbx_description
1 polymer ?
#
loop_
_entity_poly.entity_id
_entity_poly.type
_entity_poly.pdbx_seq_one_letter_code
_entity_poly.pdbx_strand_id
1 'polypeptide(L)'
;MHRKKVALRVFTLILLVKVTLGESCASGRFTDSGECCNLCLAGHGVAVGCRQENTQCQPCQKGLTFSAAEGLSPCRACARCPTGIPETAPCSASQDTQCDCGEGFYVWREENGTASLCAACSLCGRGQGVTRACGPLGNSVCQPCEPGTFSEERRGAKPCQPCSQCQENEVEIRSCQLNSDTLCMEKKLHILSRPSESDGPREFPRWQGNREDEEGEEASPMIYVSVLAAVVLGLLLYVAYKCWTSCKQKQALGKARAGELGVAPEGEKLHSDSGVFLDSHSLGDSQPSKGSKRDSKLDNRLYLSVPPHRQEEVECLLKEGEGRGWRQLAAQLGYEQERVDVFGRGEDPVHTLLSHWAGQEGSTLGVLCSALTRIDRVDVASALTSTAQGSSVV
;
A
#
# COMPACT_ATOMS: atom_id res chain seq x y z
N MET A 1 -11.15 3.62 58.34
CA MET A 1 -10.91 4.00 56.92
C MET A 1 -11.64 3.13 55.89
N HIS A 2 -11.81 1.81 56.10
CA HIS A 2 -12.33 0.86 55.08
C HIS A 2 -13.57 1.30 54.29
N ARG A 3 -14.64 1.76 54.97
CA ARG A 3 -15.91 2.14 54.32
C ARG A 3 -15.76 3.23 53.23
N LYS A 4 -14.85 4.20 53.41
CA LYS A 4 -14.57 5.23 52.39
C LYS A 4 -13.91 4.67 51.13
N LYS A 5 -13.03 3.65 51.26
CA LYS A 5 -12.40 2.96 50.12
C LYS A 5 -13.41 2.10 49.34
N VAL A 6 -14.37 1.48 50.03
CA VAL A 6 -15.45 0.71 49.39
C VAL A 6 -16.40 1.65 48.64
N ALA A 7 -16.85 2.74 49.27
CA ALA A 7 -17.71 3.73 48.62
C ALA A 7 -17.07 4.32 47.35
N LEU A 8 -15.78 4.67 47.41
CA LEU A 8 -15.05 5.17 46.22
C LEU A 8 -15.00 4.14 45.09
N ARG A 9 -14.70 2.86 45.40
CA ARG A 9 -14.68 1.77 44.40
C ARG A 9 -16.04 1.53 43.76
N VAL A 10 -17.11 1.55 44.56
CA VAL A 10 -18.49 1.44 44.05
C VAL A 10 -18.85 2.64 43.17
N PHE A 11 -18.46 3.86 43.55
CA PHE A 11 -18.71 5.06 42.74
C PHE A 11 -17.94 5.02 41.41
N THR A 12 -16.67 4.59 41.41
CA THR A 12 -15.93 4.37 40.15
C THR A 12 -16.52 3.25 39.29
N LEU A 13 -17.06 2.18 39.90
CA LEU A 13 -17.76 1.13 39.15
C LEU A 13 -19.07 1.65 38.54
N ILE A 14 -19.85 2.46 39.26
CA ILE A 14 -21.07 3.10 38.73
C ILE A 14 -20.73 4.08 37.60
N LEU A 15 -19.64 4.84 37.71
CA LEU A 15 -19.16 5.72 36.65
C LEU A 15 -18.70 4.93 35.42
N LEU A 16 -17.90 3.86 35.60
CA LEU A 16 -17.48 2.98 34.51
C LEU A 16 -18.69 2.31 33.83
N VAL A 17 -19.65 1.79 34.60
CA VAL A 17 -20.90 1.21 34.09
C VAL A 17 -21.72 2.24 33.30
N LYS A 18 -21.78 3.51 33.74
CA LYS A 18 -22.41 4.58 32.96
C LYS A 18 -21.63 4.98 31.71
N VAL A 19 -20.30 4.87 31.70
CA VAL A 19 -19.48 5.08 30.50
C VAL A 19 -19.67 3.93 29.49
N THR A 20 -19.86 2.69 29.96
CA THR A 20 -20.19 1.53 29.09
C THR A 20 -21.68 1.44 28.69
N LEU A 21 -22.55 2.27 29.28
CA LEU A 21 -23.99 2.36 28.99
C LEU A 21 -24.38 3.71 28.38
N GLY A 22 -23.40 4.48 27.88
CA GLY A 22 -23.70 5.45 26.82
C GLY A 22 -24.04 4.65 25.56
N GLU A 23 -25.27 4.76 25.08
CA GLU A 23 -25.77 3.94 23.97
C GLU A 23 -24.87 4.07 22.74
N SER A 24 -24.33 2.94 22.27
CA SER A 24 -23.45 2.88 21.11
C SER A 24 -24.25 3.15 19.83
N CYS A 25 -24.44 4.42 19.51
CA CYS A 25 -25.21 4.90 18.37
C CYS A 25 -24.73 4.24 17.06
N ALA A 26 -25.56 3.35 16.50
CA ALA A 26 -25.19 2.48 15.38
C ALA A 26 -24.80 3.23 14.09
N SER A 27 -25.28 4.46 13.92
CA SER A 27 -24.94 5.33 12.79
C SER A 27 -23.65 6.14 12.98
N GLY A 28 -23.05 6.12 14.17
CA GLY A 28 -21.83 6.86 14.50
C GLY A 28 -21.97 8.39 14.42
N ARG A 29 -23.20 8.92 14.33
CA ARG A 29 -23.48 10.36 14.22
C ARG A 29 -24.63 10.77 15.14
N PHE A 30 -24.60 12.03 15.55
CA PHE A 30 -25.61 12.64 16.41
C PHE A 30 -26.13 13.95 15.80
N THR A 31 -27.35 14.33 16.17
CA THR A 31 -27.90 15.66 15.91
C THR A 31 -27.20 16.74 16.75
N ASP A 32 -27.45 18.01 16.42
CA ASP A 32 -27.06 19.16 17.25
C ASP A 32 -27.73 19.14 18.65
N SER A 33 -28.83 18.37 18.82
CA SER A 33 -29.49 18.10 20.10
C SER A 33 -28.90 16.91 20.89
N GLY A 34 -27.97 16.15 20.30
CA GLY A 34 -27.33 14.98 20.92
C GLY A 34 -28.09 13.65 20.75
N GLU A 35 -29.12 13.60 19.91
CA GLU A 35 -29.85 12.37 19.57
C GLU A 35 -29.08 11.55 18.52
N CYS A 36 -29.15 10.23 18.59
CA CYS A 36 -28.53 9.35 17.59
C CYS A 36 -29.23 9.51 16.22
N CYS A 37 -28.45 9.65 15.14
CA CYS A 37 -29.00 9.75 13.79
C CYS A 37 -29.60 8.41 13.33
N ASN A 38 -30.84 8.44 12.84
CA ASN A 38 -31.50 7.28 12.24
C ASN A 38 -30.79 6.84 10.95
N LEU A 39 -30.67 5.54 10.74
CA LEU A 39 -30.22 4.96 9.46
C LEU A 39 -31.39 4.85 8.49
N CYS A 40 -31.16 5.15 7.21
CA CYS A 40 -32.10 4.78 6.15
C CYS A 40 -31.88 3.32 5.78
N LEU A 41 -32.96 2.52 5.80
CA LEU A 41 -32.93 1.11 5.42
C LEU A 41 -32.60 0.92 3.93
N ALA A 42 -32.15 -0.28 3.55
CA ALA A 42 -32.05 -0.66 2.14
C ALA A 42 -33.37 -0.40 1.39
N GLY A 43 -33.29 0.03 0.13
CA GLY A 43 -34.45 0.59 -0.59
C GLY A 43 -34.66 2.09 -0.39
N HIS A 44 -34.05 2.70 0.62
CA HIS A 44 -34.19 4.12 0.95
C HIS A 44 -32.82 4.81 1.07
N GLY A 45 -32.79 6.10 0.80
CA GLY A 45 -31.62 6.95 0.96
C GLY A 45 -31.96 8.26 1.67
N VAL A 46 -30.94 8.94 2.14
CA VAL A 46 -31.07 10.23 2.82
C VAL A 46 -31.66 11.28 1.86
N ALA A 47 -32.72 11.96 2.30
CA ALA A 47 -33.29 13.16 1.68
C ALA A 47 -32.81 14.42 2.41
N VAL A 48 -32.89 14.41 3.75
CA VAL A 48 -32.36 15.46 4.63
C VAL A 48 -31.34 14.82 5.57
N GLY A 49 -30.10 15.28 5.51
CA GLY A 49 -29.03 14.78 6.35
C GLY A 49 -29.20 15.19 7.81
N CYS A 50 -28.96 14.26 8.73
CA CYS A 50 -28.98 14.49 10.16
C CYS A 50 -28.11 15.69 10.55
N ARG A 51 -28.73 16.70 11.20
CA ARG A 51 -28.07 17.88 11.77
C ARG A 51 -28.95 18.45 12.89
N GLN A 52 -29.80 19.44 12.60
CA GLN A 52 -30.73 20.02 13.58
C GLN A 52 -31.93 19.09 13.79
N GLU A 53 -32.46 18.55 12.69
CA GLU A 53 -33.39 17.43 12.69
C GLU A 53 -32.64 16.11 12.48
N ASN A 54 -33.29 15.01 12.86
CA ASN A 54 -32.81 13.65 12.62
C ASN A 54 -32.91 13.28 11.12
N THR A 55 -32.24 12.22 10.67
CA THR A 55 -32.20 11.80 9.27
C THR A 55 -33.60 11.62 8.69
N GLN A 56 -33.93 12.32 7.60
CA GLN A 56 -35.15 12.06 6.83
C GLN A 56 -34.80 11.19 5.61
N CYS A 57 -35.51 10.07 5.45
CA CYS A 57 -35.26 9.08 4.41
C CYS A 57 -36.35 9.10 3.33
N GLN A 58 -35.96 8.92 2.07
CA GLN A 58 -36.87 8.79 0.92
C GLN A 58 -36.66 7.45 0.20
N PRO A 59 -37.71 6.85 -0.39
CA PRO A 59 -37.57 5.63 -1.19
C PRO A 59 -36.79 5.91 -2.48
N CYS A 60 -35.89 5.00 -2.85
CA CYS A 60 -35.12 5.13 -4.09
C CYS A 60 -36.00 4.83 -5.31
N GLN A 61 -35.84 5.62 -6.37
CA GLN A 61 -36.63 5.49 -7.60
C GLN A 61 -36.25 4.21 -8.36
N LYS A 62 -37.17 3.24 -8.40
CA LYS A 62 -36.99 1.93 -9.07
C LYS A 62 -36.54 2.12 -10.53
N GLY A 63 -35.45 1.46 -10.91
CA GLY A 63 -34.88 1.54 -12.27
C GLY A 63 -33.99 2.77 -12.54
N LEU A 64 -33.87 3.69 -11.58
CA LEU A 64 -33.04 4.90 -11.70
C LEU A 64 -32.01 5.01 -10.56
N THR A 65 -32.39 4.65 -9.33
CA THR A 65 -31.53 4.74 -8.14
C THR A 65 -31.79 3.61 -7.16
N PHE A 66 -30.78 3.27 -6.35
CA PHE A 66 -30.84 2.20 -5.35
C PHE A 66 -30.08 2.57 -4.05
N SER A 67 -30.33 1.80 -2.99
CA SER A 67 -29.59 1.82 -1.72
C SER A 67 -29.52 0.39 -1.18
N ALA A 68 -28.33 -0.22 -1.21
CA ALA A 68 -28.17 -1.68 -1.03
C ALA A 68 -28.02 -2.17 0.42
N ALA A 69 -27.75 -1.27 1.36
CA ALA A 69 -27.58 -1.56 2.77
C ALA A 69 -28.17 -0.41 3.60
N GLU A 70 -28.32 -0.60 4.92
CA GLU A 70 -28.69 0.50 5.79
C GLU A 70 -27.54 1.52 5.93
N GLY A 71 -27.86 2.81 6.01
CA GLY A 71 -26.82 3.85 5.99
C GLY A 71 -27.30 5.29 6.06
N LEU A 72 -26.33 6.21 5.97
CA LEU A 72 -26.53 7.67 5.90
C LEU A 72 -26.18 8.24 4.51
N SER A 73 -26.25 7.41 3.46
CA SER A 73 -26.03 7.82 2.06
C SER A 73 -27.34 8.22 1.36
N PRO A 74 -27.31 9.18 0.42
CA PRO A 74 -28.41 9.35 -0.54
C PRO A 74 -28.50 8.11 -1.47
N CYS A 75 -29.63 7.96 -2.16
CA CYS A 75 -29.80 6.91 -3.18
C CYS A 75 -28.76 7.09 -4.31
N ARG A 76 -28.03 6.02 -4.65
CA ARG A 76 -27.03 6.02 -5.74
C ARG A 76 -27.72 5.74 -7.08
N ALA A 77 -27.28 6.39 -8.16
CA ALA A 77 -27.74 6.04 -9.51
C ALA A 77 -27.39 4.58 -9.87
N CYS A 78 -28.33 3.89 -10.52
CA CYS A 78 -28.11 2.54 -11.03
C CYS A 78 -26.98 2.53 -12.07
N ALA A 79 -26.20 1.45 -12.12
CA ALA A 79 -25.33 1.15 -13.24
C ALA A 79 -26.15 0.93 -14.52
N ARG A 80 -25.50 1.11 -15.66
CA ARG A 80 -25.95 0.59 -16.96
C ARG A 80 -24.94 -0.45 -17.40
N CYS A 81 -25.36 -1.45 -18.17
CA CYS A 81 -24.41 -2.39 -18.75
C CYS A 81 -23.73 -1.79 -19.99
N PRO A 82 -22.44 -2.08 -20.24
CA PRO A 82 -21.76 -1.66 -21.47
C PRO A 82 -22.46 -2.20 -22.72
N THR A 83 -22.31 -1.53 -23.86
CA THR A 83 -22.92 -1.95 -25.13
C THR A 83 -22.51 -3.38 -25.50
N GLY A 84 -23.49 -4.28 -25.63
CA GLY A 84 -23.28 -5.70 -25.94
C GLY A 84 -23.16 -6.62 -24.71
N ILE A 85 -23.14 -6.08 -23.50
CA ILE A 85 -23.14 -6.84 -22.24
C ILE A 85 -24.59 -7.00 -21.74
N PRO A 86 -25.08 -8.23 -21.46
CA PRO A 86 -26.44 -8.43 -21.01
C PRO A 86 -26.65 -8.12 -19.52
N GLU A 87 -27.85 -7.67 -19.18
CA GLU A 87 -28.33 -7.55 -17.79
C GLU A 87 -28.72 -8.94 -17.25
N THR A 88 -28.05 -9.39 -16.19
CA THR A 88 -28.41 -10.59 -15.43
C THR A 88 -29.57 -10.32 -14.47
N ALA A 89 -29.63 -9.09 -13.91
CA ALA A 89 -30.75 -8.63 -13.09
C ALA A 89 -30.94 -7.10 -13.22
N PRO A 90 -32.19 -6.61 -13.39
CA PRO A 90 -32.47 -5.19 -13.53
C PRO A 90 -32.43 -4.45 -12.19
N CYS A 91 -32.11 -3.16 -12.21
CA CYS A 91 -32.02 -2.34 -11.00
C CYS A 91 -33.33 -2.29 -10.20
N SER A 92 -33.23 -2.43 -8.88
CA SER A 92 -34.33 -2.26 -7.93
C SER A 92 -33.99 -1.16 -6.91
N ALA A 93 -34.94 -0.78 -6.05
CA ALA A 93 -34.63 0.22 -5.01
C ALA A 93 -33.54 -0.25 -4.03
N SER A 94 -33.33 -1.56 -3.86
CA SER A 94 -32.38 -2.16 -2.92
C SER A 94 -31.21 -2.91 -3.57
N GLN A 95 -31.09 -2.89 -4.90
CA GLN A 95 -30.03 -3.61 -5.63
C GLN A 95 -29.71 -2.88 -6.93
N ASP A 96 -28.42 -2.71 -7.21
CA ASP A 96 -27.92 -2.12 -8.45
C ASP A 96 -28.20 -3.02 -9.68
N THR A 97 -28.10 -2.46 -10.88
CA THR A 97 -28.13 -3.25 -12.12
C THR A 97 -26.98 -4.25 -12.13
N GLN A 98 -27.27 -5.49 -12.47
CA GLN A 98 -26.29 -6.58 -12.50
C GLN A 98 -25.98 -6.97 -13.95
N CYS A 99 -24.70 -6.88 -14.34
CA CYS A 99 -24.22 -7.10 -15.70
C CYS A 99 -23.33 -8.35 -15.77
N ASP A 100 -23.47 -9.15 -16.82
CA ASP A 100 -22.59 -10.31 -17.05
C ASP A 100 -21.34 -9.90 -17.84
N CYS A 101 -20.30 -9.48 -17.11
CA CYS A 101 -18.98 -9.21 -17.69
C CYS A 101 -18.13 -10.48 -17.95
N GLY A 102 -18.64 -11.68 -17.66
CA GLY A 102 -17.85 -12.92 -17.68
C GLY A 102 -16.88 -13.08 -16.49
N GLU A 103 -16.21 -14.23 -16.44
CA GLU A 103 -15.29 -14.57 -15.35
C GLU A 103 -14.05 -13.66 -15.32
N GLY A 104 -13.65 -13.20 -14.14
CA GLY A 104 -12.47 -12.34 -13.97
C GLY A 104 -12.70 -10.85 -14.24
N PHE A 105 -13.94 -10.44 -14.54
CA PHE A 105 -14.32 -9.04 -14.76
C PHE A 105 -15.50 -8.59 -13.90
N TYR A 106 -15.63 -7.28 -13.70
CA TYR A 106 -16.77 -6.65 -13.02
C TYR A 106 -17.15 -5.32 -13.70
N VAL A 107 -18.39 -4.85 -13.48
CA VAL A 107 -18.81 -3.53 -13.96
C VAL A 107 -18.18 -2.41 -13.12
N TRP A 108 -17.16 -1.76 -13.67
CA TRP A 108 -16.61 -0.51 -13.15
C TRP A 108 -17.47 0.68 -13.62
N ARG A 109 -17.49 1.75 -12.83
CA ARG A 109 -18.12 3.02 -13.14
C ARG A 109 -17.21 4.18 -12.78
N GLU A 110 -17.23 5.20 -13.61
CA GLU A 110 -16.65 6.50 -13.30
C GLU A 110 -17.44 7.19 -12.18
N GLU A 111 -16.76 7.83 -11.22
CA GLU A 111 -17.43 8.36 -10.01
C GLU A 111 -18.41 9.51 -10.31
N ASN A 112 -18.14 10.30 -11.35
CA ASN A 112 -18.93 11.46 -11.77
C ASN A 112 -19.63 11.26 -13.13
N GLY A 113 -19.48 10.09 -13.76
CA GLY A 113 -19.93 9.82 -15.12
C GLY A 113 -21.05 8.79 -15.19
N THR A 114 -21.76 8.76 -16.33
CA THR A 114 -22.63 7.63 -16.69
C THR A 114 -21.88 6.51 -17.40
N ALA A 115 -20.55 6.61 -17.50
CA ALA A 115 -19.70 5.63 -18.16
C ALA A 115 -19.51 4.37 -17.31
N SER A 116 -19.64 3.22 -17.96
CA SER A 116 -19.53 1.89 -17.37
C SER A 116 -18.75 0.98 -18.30
N LEU A 117 -17.81 0.20 -17.76
CA LEU A 117 -17.00 -0.75 -18.53
C LEU A 117 -16.73 -2.01 -17.71
N CYS A 118 -16.53 -3.15 -18.37
CA CYS A 118 -16.10 -4.38 -17.71
C CYS A 118 -14.58 -4.28 -17.43
N ALA A 119 -14.22 -4.06 -16.17
CA ALA A 119 -12.84 -3.95 -15.71
C ALA A 119 -12.36 -5.29 -15.16
N ALA A 120 -11.07 -5.60 -15.34
CA ALA A 120 -10.46 -6.78 -14.75
C ALA A 120 -10.48 -6.68 -13.21
N CYS A 121 -10.80 -7.79 -12.54
CA CYS A 121 -10.83 -7.88 -11.09
C CYS A 121 -9.45 -7.59 -10.47
N SER A 122 -9.43 -6.91 -9.31
CA SER A 122 -8.23 -6.92 -8.47
C SER A 122 -7.96 -8.33 -7.92
N LEU A 123 -6.69 -8.61 -7.65
CA LEU A 123 -6.21 -9.84 -7.06
C LEU A 123 -5.40 -9.50 -5.81
N CYS A 124 -5.55 -10.27 -4.74
CA CYS A 124 -5.03 -9.88 -3.43
C CYS A 124 -3.51 -10.05 -3.33
N GLY A 125 -2.89 -9.20 -2.51
CA GLY A 125 -1.47 -9.31 -2.19
C GLY A 125 -1.17 -10.50 -1.28
N ARG A 126 0.13 -10.81 -1.13
CA ARG A 126 0.59 -11.67 -0.03
C ARG A 126 0.15 -11.08 1.31
N GLY A 127 -0.25 -11.94 2.25
CA GLY A 127 -0.81 -11.47 3.51
C GLY A 127 -2.27 -11.01 3.45
N GLN A 128 -2.93 -11.12 2.30
CA GLN A 128 -4.32 -10.73 2.10
C GLN A 128 -5.13 -11.86 1.45
N GLY A 129 -6.41 -11.93 1.80
CA GLY A 129 -7.37 -12.86 1.20
C GLY A 129 -8.60 -12.14 0.67
N VAL A 130 -9.24 -12.76 -0.32
CA VAL A 130 -10.53 -12.33 -0.87
C VAL A 130 -11.63 -12.57 0.17
N THR A 131 -12.26 -11.51 0.67
CA THR A 131 -13.42 -11.59 1.58
C THR A 131 -14.75 -11.34 0.86
N ARG A 132 -14.72 -10.62 -0.27
CA ARG A 132 -15.80 -10.66 -1.28
C ARG A 132 -15.21 -11.06 -2.62
N ALA A 133 -15.69 -12.17 -3.18
CA ALA A 133 -15.34 -12.59 -4.54
C ALA A 133 -15.72 -11.51 -5.56
N CYS A 134 -14.94 -11.41 -6.64
CA CYS A 134 -15.25 -10.53 -7.75
C CYS A 134 -16.39 -11.11 -8.60
N GLY A 135 -17.14 -10.24 -9.29
CA GLY A 135 -18.09 -10.65 -10.32
C GLY A 135 -19.25 -9.66 -10.47
N PRO A 136 -20.49 -10.13 -10.69
CA PRO A 136 -21.64 -9.26 -10.93
C PRO A 136 -22.11 -8.40 -9.73
N LEU A 137 -21.47 -8.52 -8.55
CA LEU A 137 -21.64 -7.63 -7.39
C LEU A 137 -20.52 -6.56 -7.27
N GLY A 138 -19.66 -6.47 -8.28
CA GLY A 138 -18.52 -5.56 -8.34
C GLY A 138 -17.17 -6.24 -8.10
N ASN A 139 -16.14 -5.42 -7.91
CA ASN A 139 -14.77 -5.88 -7.74
C ASN A 139 -14.57 -6.81 -6.53
N SER A 140 -13.49 -7.59 -6.54
CA SER A 140 -13.02 -8.28 -5.34
C SER A 140 -12.76 -7.29 -4.20
N VAL A 141 -12.90 -7.77 -2.97
CA VAL A 141 -12.47 -7.04 -1.77
C VAL A 141 -11.44 -7.90 -1.06
N CYS A 142 -10.25 -7.32 -0.86
CA CYS A 142 -9.13 -7.94 -0.16
C CYS A 142 -9.04 -7.37 1.26
N GLN A 143 -8.81 -8.22 2.25
CA GLN A 143 -8.47 -7.81 3.61
C GLN A 143 -7.21 -8.54 4.08
N PRO A 144 -6.42 -7.97 5.01
CA PRO A 144 -5.33 -8.70 5.66
C PRO A 144 -5.84 -9.98 6.32
N CYS A 145 -5.03 -11.03 6.31
CA CYS A 145 -5.37 -12.28 7.00
C CYS A 145 -5.40 -12.08 8.53
N GLU A 146 -6.21 -12.89 9.21
CA GLU A 146 -6.29 -12.91 10.67
C GLU A 146 -5.23 -13.86 11.27
N PRO A 147 -4.80 -13.68 12.53
CA PRO A 147 -3.85 -14.59 13.19
C PRO A 147 -4.35 -16.04 13.17
N GLY A 148 -3.52 -16.96 12.69
CA GLY A 148 -3.92 -18.36 12.42
C GLY A 148 -4.41 -18.60 10.99
N THR A 149 -4.35 -17.60 10.11
CA THR A 149 -4.57 -17.74 8.66
C THR A 149 -3.47 -17.06 7.82
N PHE A 150 -3.25 -17.53 6.60
CA PHE A 150 -2.20 -17.04 5.70
C PHE A 150 -2.63 -16.93 4.22
N SER A 151 -1.81 -16.25 3.42
CA SER A 151 -1.93 -16.15 1.95
C SER A 151 -0.58 -15.87 1.28
N GLU A 152 -0.02 -16.87 0.59
CA GLU A 152 1.30 -16.78 -0.10
C GLU A 152 1.21 -16.31 -1.56
N GLU A 153 0.01 -16.39 -2.15
CA GLU A 153 -0.26 -16.22 -3.57
C GLU A 153 -0.16 -14.73 -3.94
N ARG A 154 0.94 -14.32 -4.57
CA ARG A 154 1.09 -12.95 -5.10
C ARG A 154 0.09 -12.80 -6.27
N ARG A 155 -0.98 -12.03 -6.06
CA ARG A 155 -2.20 -11.96 -6.91
C ARG A 155 -3.17 -13.14 -6.68
N GLY A 156 -3.44 -13.48 -5.41
CA GLY A 156 -4.42 -14.52 -5.05
C GLY A 156 -5.88 -14.13 -5.29
N ALA A 157 -6.68 -15.10 -5.73
CA ALA A 157 -8.14 -14.98 -5.91
C ALA A 157 -8.95 -15.71 -4.81
N LYS A 158 -8.28 -16.20 -3.77
CA LYS A 158 -8.82 -17.07 -2.71
C LYS A 158 -8.94 -16.30 -1.37
N PRO A 159 -9.81 -16.73 -0.44
CA PRO A 159 -9.75 -16.28 0.95
C PRO A 159 -8.44 -16.73 1.63
N CYS A 160 -8.13 -16.15 2.79
CA CYS A 160 -7.01 -16.62 3.61
C CYS A 160 -7.24 -18.07 4.05
N GLN A 161 -6.17 -18.86 4.05
CA GLN A 161 -6.20 -20.29 4.37
C GLN A 161 -5.80 -20.50 5.84
N PRO A 162 -6.41 -21.46 6.57
CA PRO A 162 -5.99 -21.76 7.94
C PRO A 162 -4.58 -22.35 7.95
N CYS A 163 -3.75 -21.93 8.90
CA CYS A 163 -2.38 -22.43 9.02
C CYS A 163 -2.33 -23.94 9.30
N SER A 164 -1.37 -24.63 8.68
CA SER A 164 -1.01 -26.01 8.98
C SER A 164 -0.50 -26.13 10.43
N GLN A 165 -0.71 -27.30 11.03
CA GLN A 165 -0.24 -27.63 12.38
C GLN A 165 0.68 -28.85 12.31
N CYS A 166 1.88 -28.74 12.88
CA CYS A 166 2.86 -29.82 12.83
C CYS A 166 2.45 -31.01 13.72
N GLN A 167 2.72 -32.22 13.25
CA GLN A 167 2.40 -33.48 13.92
C GLN A 167 3.40 -33.81 15.04
N GLU A 168 3.08 -34.77 15.91
CA GLU A 168 3.94 -35.16 17.04
C GLU A 168 5.33 -35.67 16.61
N ASN A 169 5.46 -36.20 15.39
CA ASN A 169 6.72 -36.63 14.77
C ASN A 169 7.49 -35.50 14.07
N GLU A 170 7.00 -34.26 14.07
CA GLU A 170 7.57 -33.11 13.35
C GLU A 170 8.05 -32.00 14.30
N VAL A 171 8.89 -31.10 13.80
CA VAL A 171 9.33 -29.86 14.47
C VAL A 171 8.84 -28.69 13.64
N GLU A 172 8.27 -27.69 14.30
CA GLU A 172 8.01 -26.38 13.70
C GLU A 172 9.35 -25.66 13.48
N ILE A 173 9.77 -25.55 12.22
CA ILE A 173 10.97 -24.80 11.80
C ILE A 173 10.65 -23.31 11.67
N ARG A 174 9.39 -22.99 11.36
CA ARG A 174 8.89 -21.61 11.29
C ARG A 174 7.39 -21.58 11.59
N SER A 175 7.00 -20.73 12.54
CA SER A 175 5.60 -20.42 12.83
C SER A 175 4.88 -19.82 11.63
N CYS A 176 3.57 -20.06 11.52
CA CYS A 176 2.74 -19.41 10.52
C CYS A 176 2.86 -17.88 10.54
N GLN A 177 2.81 -17.27 9.36
CA GLN A 177 2.88 -15.84 9.13
C GLN A 177 1.72 -15.44 8.20
N LEU A 178 1.23 -14.20 8.26
CA LEU A 178 0.11 -13.76 7.42
C LEU A 178 0.35 -14.03 5.92
N ASN A 179 1.60 -13.93 5.48
CA ASN A 179 2.03 -14.14 4.10
C ASN A 179 2.50 -15.57 3.79
N SER A 180 2.54 -16.51 4.75
CA SER A 180 3.06 -17.86 4.52
C SER A 180 2.85 -18.88 5.65
N ASP A 181 2.67 -20.15 5.30
CA ASP A 181 2.25 -21.22 6.23
C ASP A 181 3.31 -21.62 7.27
N THR A 182 2.89 -22.37 8.30
CA THR A 182 3.75 -23.09 9.24
C THR A 182 4.66 -24.05 8.47
N LEU A 183 5.97 -24.02 8.72
CA LEU A 183 6.94 -24.94 8.13
C LEU A 183 7.28 -26.06 9.11
N CYS A 184 6.83 -27.27 8.81
CA CYS A 184 7.09 -28.48 9.60
C CYS A 184 8.23 -29.32 8.99
N MET A 185 9.02 -30.00 9.82
CA MET A 185 10.10 -30.90 9.41
C MET A 185 10.11 -32.16 10.29
N GLU A 186 10.25 -33.35 9.72
CA GLU A 186 10.26 -34.59 10.49
C GLU A 186 11.45 -34.67 11.48
N LYS A 187 11.17 -35.09 12.71
CA LYS A 187 12.17 -35.33 13.78
C LYS A 187 13.18 -36.45 13.43
N LYS A 188 12.92 -37.24 12.39
CA LYS A 188 13.79 -38.35 11.91
C LYS A 188 14.22 -38.16 10.46
N LEU A 189 15.13 -37.21 10.22
CA LEU A 189 16.03 -37.32 9.08
C LEU A 189 16.82 -38.63 9.20
N HIS A 190 16.46 -39.63 8.40
CA HIS A 190 17.02 -41.00 8.44
C HIS A 190 18.53 -41.10 8.11
N ILE A 191 19.19 -39.97 7.86
CA ILE A 191 20.60 -39.82 7.48
C ILE A 191 21.56 -40.42 8.52
N LEU A 192 21.18 -40.46 9.81
CA LEU A 192 21.96 -41.10 10.89
C LEU A 192 21.55 -42.55 11.20
N SER A 193 20.78 -43.21 10.33
CA SER A 193 20.48 -44.65 10.43
C SER A 193 21.70 -45.48 10.03
N ARG A 194 22.73 -45.53 10.88
CA ARG A 194 23.81 -46.52 10.75
C ARG A 194 23.18 -47.92 10.71
N PRO A 195 23.42 -48.74 9.67
CA PRO A 195 23.15 -50.17 9.76
C PRO A 195 24.02 -50.75 10.87
N SER A 196 23.41 -51.45 11.82
CA SER A 196 24.16 -52.22 12.82
C SER A 196 24.85 -53.41 12.16
N GLU A 197 26.07 -53.68 12.61
CA GLU A 197 26.81 -54.95 12.47
C GLU A 197 27.00 -55.51 11.06
N SER A 198 28.22 -55.33 10.55
CA SER A 198 28.94 -56.40 9.84
C SER A 198 30.44 -56.23 10.10
N ASP A 199 31.15 -57.34 10.32
CA ASP A 199 32.55 -57.37 10.75
C ASP A 199 33.54 -56.90 9.68
N GLY A 200 34.65 -56.28 10.12
CA GLY A 200 35.79 -56.02 9.23
C GLY A 200 36.70 -54.88 9.69
N PRO A 201 37.90 -55.15 10.25
CA PRO A 201 38.88 -54.11 10.49
C PRO A 201 39.50 -53.63 9.18
N ARG A 202 39.37 -52.34 8.88
CA ARG A 202 40.19 -51.65 7.87
C ARG A 202 40.73 -50.34 8.43
N GLU A 203 42.02 -50.15 8.25
CA GLU A 203 42.76 -49.01 8.78
C GLU A 203 42.36 -47.72 8.04
N PHE A 204 42.21 -46.63 8.78
CA PHE A 204 42.13 -45.28 8.22
C PHE A 204 43.43 -44.51 8.52
N PRO A 205 44.01 -43.82 7.53
CA PRO A 205 45.28 -43.12 7.71
C PRO A 205 45.13 -41.94 8.66
N ARG A 206 46.05 -41.86 9.62
CA ARG A 206 46.17 -40.79 10.62
C ARG A 206 46.46 -39.45 9.96
N TRP A 207 45.44 -38.60 9.82
CA TRP A 207 45.62 -37.17 9.58
C TRP A 207 45.46 -36.38 10.88
N GLN A 208 46.52 -35.68 11.27
CA GLN A 208 46.47 -34.70 12.35
C GLN A 208 46.09 -33.35 11.74
N GLY A 209 44.80 -33.00 11.80
CA GLY A 209 44.37 -31.61 11.77
C GLY A 209 44.49 -31.03 13.18
N ASN A 210 45.08 -29.85 13.33
CA ASN A 210 45.16 -29.18 14.63
C ASN A 210 43.77 -28.78 15.11
N ARG A 211 43.56 -28.83 16.43
CA ARG A 211 42.56 -27.96 17.05
C ARG A 211 43.20 -26.60 17.21
N GLU A 212 42.68 -25.63 16.47
CA GLU A 212 42.71 -24.24 16.91
C GLU A 212 41.36 -24.04 17.60
N ASP A 213 41.33 -24.29 18.91
CA ASP A 213 40.16 -24.04 19.75
C ASP A 213 40.02 -22.51 19.93
N GLU A 214 39.52 -21.81 18.90
CA GLU A 214 39.09 -20.42 19.05
C GLU A 214 37.83 -20.38 19.93
N GLU A 215 38.01 -20.07 21.22
CA GLU A 215 36.93 -19.67 22.11
C GLU A 215 36.40 -18.29 21.67
N GLY A 216 35.55 -18.31 20.63
CA GLY A 216 34.76 -17.16 20.21
C GLY A 216 33.82 -16.74 21.33
N GLU A 217 34.23 -15.71 22.09
CA GLU A 217 33.54 -15.22 23.29
C GLU A 217 32.10 -14.76 22.94
N GLU A 218 31.11 -15.61 23.20
CA GLU A 218 29.70 -15.28 22.94
C GLU A 218 29.26 -14.10 23.80
N ALA A 219 29.20 -12.92 23.17
CA ALA A 219 28.87 -11.66 23.80
C ALA A 219 27.46 -11.69 24.42
N SER A 220 27.40 -12.02 25.72
CA SER A 220 26.17 -12.27 26.45
C SER A 220 25.12 -11.17 26.21
N PRO A 221 23.85 -11.52 25.91
CA PRO A 221 22.82 -10.54 25.51
C PRO A 221 22.55 -9.47 26.57
N MET A 222 22.91 -9.73 27.83
CA MET A 222 22.87 -8.77 28.94
C MET A 222 23.74 -7.52 28.67
N ILE A 223 24.87 -7.68 27.96
CA ILE A 223 25.77 -6.57 27.59
C ILE A 223 25.09 -5.68 26.53
N TYR A 224 24.54 -6.30 25.48
CA TYR A 224 23.83 -5.57 24.42
C TYR A 224 22.64 -4.77 24.96
N VAL A 225 21.81 -5.38 25.82
CA VAL A 225 20.69 -4.69 26.48
C VAL A 225 21.18 -3.53 27.36
N SER A 226 22.30 -3.70 28.08
CA SER A 226 22.89 -2.64 28.91
C SER A 226 23.40 -1.45 28.08
N VAL A 227 24.06 -1.72 26.96
CA VAL A 227 24.51 -0.69 26.01
C VAL A 227 23.32 0.03 25.38
N LEU A 228 22.29 -0.70 24.94
CA LEU A 228 21.09 -0.12 24.35
C LEU A 228 20.36 0.81 25.34
N ALA A 229 20.23 0.39 26.61
CA ALA A 229 19.64 1.20 27.67
C ALA A 229 20.45 2.48 27.94
N ALA A 230 21.78 2.40 27.93
CA ALA A 230 22.66 3.57 28.08
C ALA A 230 22.51 4.57 26.91
N VAL A 231 22.41 4.09 25.67
CA VAL A 231 22.15 4.92 24.48
C VAL A 231 20.79 5.61 24.57
N VAL A 232 19.73 4.88 24.95
CA VAL A 232 18.38 5.46 25.11
C VAL A 232 18.36 6.52 26.22
N LEU A 233 18.99 6.27 27.37
CA LEU A 233 19.14 7.26 28.43
C LEU A 233 19.91 8.51 27.97
N GLY A 234 21.01 8.33 27.23
CA GLY A 234 21.78 9.42 26.63
C GLY A 234 20.95 10.28 25.67
N LEU A 235 20.15 9.65 24.80
CA LEU A 235 19.24 10.34 23.88
C LEU A 235 18.13 11.10 24.61
N LEU A 236 17.52 10.52 25.65
CA LEU A 236 16.52 11.19 26.47
C LEU A 236 17.08 12.41 27.20
N LEU A 237 18.30 12.31 27.76
CA LEU A 237 19.00 13.44 28.38
C LEU A 237 19.39 14.51 27.36
N TYR A 238 19.84 14.12 26.16
CA TYR A 238 20.14 15.06 25.08
C TYR A 238 18.88 15.81 24.59
N VAL A 239 17.75 15.11 24.41
CA VAL A 239 16.46 15.73 24.07
C VAL A 239 16.00 16.67 25.19
N ALA A 240 16.08 16.25 26.45
CA ALA A 240 15.76 17.12 27.59
C ALA A 240 16.64 18.38 27.62
N TYR A 241 17.95 18.26 27.34
CA TYR A 241 18.86 19.39 27.24
C TYR A 241 18.57 20.31 26.04
N LYS A 242 18.23 19.75 24.87
CA LYS A 242 17.76 20.50 23.68
C LYS A 242 16.45 21.25 23.95
N CYS A 243 15.49 20.61 24.62
CA CYS A 243 14.25 21.25 25.04
C CYS A 243 14.50 22.35 26.08
N TRP A 244 15.34 22.10 27.08
CA TRP A 244 15.72 23.09 28.11
C TRP A 244 16.41 24.31 27.50
N THR A 245 17.39 24.10 26.62
CA THR A 245 18.09 25.19 25.92
C THR A 245 17.19 25.96 24.95
N SER A 246 16.28 25.28 24.23
CA SER A 246 15.27 25.94 23.39
C SER A 246 14.26 26.74 24.22
N CYS A 247 13.79 26.22 25.35
CA CYS A 247 12.94 26.96 26.29
C CYS A 247 13.66 28.18 26.88
N LYS A 248 14.96 28.06 27.22
CA LYS A 248 15.79 29.18 27.67
C LYS A 248 15.94 30.27 26.59
N GLN A 249 16.09 29.90 25.32
CA GLN A 249 16.07 30.83 24.18
C GLN A 249 14.69 31.50 24.01
N LYS A 250 13.59 30.74 24.10
CA LYS A 250 12.23 31.28 24.01
C LYS A 250 11.89 32.23 25.16
N GLN A 251 12.40 32.00 26.36
CA GLN A 251 12.26 32.91 27.50
C GLN A 251 13.02 34.24 27.31
N ALA A 252 14.14 34.24 26.59
CA ALA A 252 14.83 35.49 26.24
C ALA A 252 13.99 36.32 25.24
N LEU A 253 13.45 35.68 24.20
CA LEU A 253 12.64 36.35 23.17
C LEU A 253 11.28 36.83 23.72
N GLY A 254 10.66 36.07 24.63
CA GLY A 254 9.43 36.47 25.33
C GLY A 254 9.61 37.73 26.21
N LYS A 255 10.78 37.92 26.81
CA LYS A 255 11.07 39.12 27.61
C LYS A 255 11.23 40.40 26.79
N ALA A 256 11.61 40.30 25.51
CA ALA A 256 11.62 41.46 24.61
C ALA A 256 10.18 41.92 24.29
N ARG A 257 9.29 41.00 23.89
CA ARG A 257 7.90 41.33 23.52
C ARG A 257 7.01 41.78 24.67
N ALA A 258 7.39 41.49 25.91
CA ALA A 258 6.69 42.02 27.09
C ALA A 258 6.93 43.52 27.33
N GLY A 259 7.91 44.15 26.64
CA GLY A 259 8.21 45.57 26.76
C GLY A 259 7.42 46.49 25.83
N GLU A 260 6.84 45.98 24.75
CA GLU A 260 6.21 46.79 23.68
C GLU A 260 4.69 47.01 23.87
N LEU A 261 4.09 46.54 24.96
CA LEU A 261 2.67 46.74 25.28
C LEU A 261 2.39 47.96 26.17
N GLY A 262 3.32 48.92 26.23
CA GLY A 262 3.16 50.22 26.87
C GLY A 262 3.24 51.36 25.87
N VAL A 263 2.30 52.30 25.98
CA VAL A 263 2.17 53.57 25.22
C VAL A 263 1.47 53.50 23.85
N ALA A 264 0.37 54.25 23.76
CA ALA A 264 -0.28 54.86 22.60
C ALA A 264 -0.85 56.23 23.09
N PRO A 265 -1.38 57.15 22.24
CA PRO A 265 -1.53 57.16 20.77
C PRO A 265 -0.58 58.23 20.14
N GLU A 266 -0.78 59.02 19.06
CA GLU A 266 -1.89 59.42 18.16
C GLU A 266 -1.39 59.72 16.72
N GLY A 267 -2.31 59.65 15.73
CA GLY A 267 -2.18 60.25 14.39
C GLY A 267 -1.26 59.54 13.37
N GLU A 268 -1.36 59.77 12.05
CA GLU A 268 -2.41 60.39 11.21
C GLU A 268 -2.35 59.80 9.77
N LYS A 269 -3.50 59.78 9.06
CA LYS A 269 -3.75 59.93 7.60
C LYS A 269 -2.85 59.26 6.51
N LEU A 270 -3.56 58.59 5.58
CA LEU A 270 -3.26 58.42 4.13
C LEU A 270 -2.05 57.53 3.76
N HIS A 271 -1.90 56.97 2.56
CA HIS A 271 -2.69 57.03 1.30
C HIS A 271 -2.72 55.63 0.64
N SER A 272 -3.65 55.38 -0.29
CA SER A 272 -3.65 54.16 -1.14
C SER A 272 -2.94 54.41 -2.48
N ASP A 273 -2.25 53.41 -3.03
CA ASP A 273 -2.14 53.24 -4.50
C ASP A 273 -1.89 51.76 -4.90
N SER A 274 -1.99 51.47 -6.19
CA SER A 274 -2.06 50.12 -6.77
C SER A 274 -0.79 49.72 -7.53
N GLY A 275 -0.41 48.44 -7.46
CA GLY A 275 0.68 47.85 -8.24
C GLY A 275 0.17 46.85 -9.27
N VAL A 276 0.05 47.27 -10.53
CA VAL A 276 -0.19 46.38 -11.68
C VAL A 276 1.14 46.14 -12.40
N PHE A 277 1.36 44.91 -12.90
CA PHE A 277 2.44 44.63 -13.84
C PHE A 277 1.94 43.74 -14.98
N LEU A 278 2.48 43.94 -16.18
CA LEU A 278 2.04 43.35 -17.44
C LEU A 278 3.26 43.11 -18.35
N ASP A 279 3.00 42.56 -19.54
CA ASP A 279 3.91 42.34 -20.67
C ASP A 279 4.99 41.24 -20.50
N SER A 280 5.40 40.52 -21.56
CA SER A 280 5.01 40.59 -22.98
C SER A 280 4.62 39.22 -23.56
N HIS A 281 3.74 39.21 -24.57
CA HIS A 281 3.62 38.09 -25.51
C HIS A 281 4.71 38.15 -26.59
N SER A 282 4.97 37.01 -27.24
CA SER A 282 5.43 36.95 -28.63
C SER A 282 4.83 35.72 -29.31
N LEU A 283 4.09 35.94 -30.39
CA LEU A 283 3.54 34.89 -31.25
C LEU A 283 4.52 34.60 -32.39
N GLY A 284 4.62 33.32 -32.78
CA GLY A 284 5.38 32.85 -33.94
C GLY A 284 4.70 31.62 -34.52
N ASP A 285 3.77 31.84 -35.45
CA ASP A 285 2.86 30.83 -35.99
C ASP A 285 3.28 30.39 -37.41
N SER A 286 3.38 29.08 -37.65
CA SER A 286 3.16 28.49 -38.98
C SER A 286 3.15 26.95 -38.97
N GLN A 287 2.00 26.35 -39.23
CA GLN A 287 1.84 25.02 -39.87
C GLN A 287 1.64 25.23 -41.41
N PRO A 288 1.49 24.19 -42.28
CA PRO A 288 1.67 22.73 -42.10
C PRO A 288 2.54 22.04 -43.20
N SER A 289 2.79 20.72 -43.08
CA SER A 289 2.42 19.72 -44.12
C SER A 289 3.06 18.32 -43.92
N LYS A 290 2.64 17.35 -44.76
CA LYS A 290 2.93 15.90 -44.73
C LYS A 290 4.42 15.57 -44.91
N GLY A 291 4.90 14.50 -44.25
CA GLY A 291 6.11 13.78 -44.67
C GLY A 291 6.56 12.70 -43.69
N SER A 292 6.65 11.45 -44.15
CA SER A 292 7.23 10.35 -43.35
C SER A 292 8.76 10.33 -43.46
N LYS A 293 9.45 10.25 -42.31
CA LYS A 293 10.63 9.41 -42.12
C LYS A 293 10.96 9.22 -40.63
N ARG A 294 11.47 8.04 -40.29
CA ARG A 294 12.20 7.79 -39.04
C ARG A 294 13.59 8.43 -39.17
N ASP A 295 14.08 9.05 -38.11
CA ASP A 295 15.53 9.12 -37.84
C ASP A 295 15.80 9.06 -36.33
N SER A 296 16.62 8.11 -35.92
CA SER A 296 16.84 7.76 -34.51
C SER A 296 17.88 8.67 -33.87
N LYS A 297 17.44 9.78 -33.26
CA LYS A 297 18.30 10.64 -32.43
C LYS A 297 18.10 10.26 -30.95
N LEU A 298 19.17 9.81 -30.28
CA LEU A 298 19.06 9.20 -28.94
C LEU A 298 18.44 10.16 -27.92
N ASP A 299 17.45 9.64 -27.18
CA ASP A 299 16.89 10.29 -26.01
C ASP A 299 17.92 10.23 -24.86
N ASN A 300 18.70 11.30 -24.72
CA ASN A 300 19.63 11.51 -23.60
C ASN A 300 18.91 11.75 -22.24
N ARG A 301 17.58 11.60 -22.23
CA ARG A 301 16.72 11.74 -21.06
C ARG A 301 17.02 10.61 -20.07
N LEU A 302 17.22 10.93 -18.78
CA LEU A 302 17.52 9.93 -17.74
C LEU A 302 16.28 9.10 -17.39
N TYR A 303 16.46 7.82 -17.09
CA TYR A 303 15.37 6.90 -16.69
C TYR A 303 14.60 7.38 -15.43
N LEU A 304 15.30 8.05 -14.49
CA LEU A 304 14.70 8.69 -13.31
C LEU A 304 13.71 9.83 -13.64
N SER A 305 13.64 10.30 -14.89
CA SER A 305 12.69 11.32 -15.34
C SER A 305 11.44 10.74 -16.05
N VAL A 306 11.28 9.41 -16.02
CA VAL A 306 10.06 8.71 -16.43
C VAL A 306 9.06 8.72 -15.28
N PRO A 307 7.76 8.99 -15.52
CA PRO A 307 6.74 8.90 -14.47
C PRO A 307 6.65 7.49 -13.85
N PRO A 308 6.41 7.37 -12.52
CA PRO A 308 6.50 6.09 -11.81
C PRO A 308 5.55 5.01 -12.35
N HIS A 309 4.34 5.39 -12.78
CA HIS A 309 3.37 4.46 -13.38
C HIS A 309 3.89 3.76 -14.64
N ARG A 310 4.85 4.37 -15.36
CA ARG A 310 5.48 3.76 -16.57
C ARG A 310 6.74 2.96 -16.24
N GLN A 311 7.39 3.28 -15.12
CA GLN A 311 8.45 2.43 -14.57
C GLN A 311 7.84 1.10 -14.11
N GLU A 312 6.70 1.14 -13.42
CA GLU A 312 5.91 -0.03 -13.00
C GLU A 312 5.36 -0.85 -14.20
N GLU A 313 4.86 -0.19 -15.25
CA GLU A 313 4.44 -0.83 -16.51
C GLU A 313 5.59 -1.61 -17.17
N VAL A 314 6.76 -0.97 -17.33
CA VAL A 314 7.98 -1.56 -17.90
C VAL A 314 8.51 -2.72 -17.06
N GLU A 315 8.44 -2.60 -15.74
CA GLU A 315 8.76 -3.68 -14.82
C GLU A 315 7.81 -4.88 -14.97
N CYS A 316 6.51 -4.66 -15.10
CA CYS A 316 5.53 -5.74 -15.28
C CYS A 316 5.80 -6.51 -16.59
N LEU A 317 5.97 -5.81 -17.71
CA LEU A 317 6.27 -6.42 -19.01
C LEU A 317 7.60 -7.23 -18.98
N LEU A 318 8.60 -6.78 -18.22
CA LEU A 318 9.86 -7.50 -18.05
C LEU A 318 9.76 -8.70 -17.09
N LYS A 319 8.78 -8.72 -16.16
CA LYS A 319 8.47 -9.86 -15.28
C LYS A 319 7.71 -10.96 -16.03
N GLU A 320 6.79 -10.60 -16.93
CA GLU A 320 5.94 -11.55 -17.69
C GLU A 320 6.71 -12.36 -18.76
N GLY A 321 7.86 -11.86 -19.24
CA GLY A 321 8.69 -12.52 -20.27
C GLY A 321 9.56 -13.69 -19.77
N GLU A 322 8.93 -14.79 -19.35
CA GLU A 322 9.54 -16.09 -18.96
C GLU A 322 10.71 -16.01 -17.96
N GLY A 323 10.84 -14.92 -17.18
CA GLY A 323 11.96 -14.68 -16.28
C GLY A 323 13.35 -14.55 -16.94
N ARG A 324 13.45 -14.68 -18.28
CA ARG A 324 14.71 -14.57 -19.04
C ARG A 324 14.99 -13.14 -19.52
N GLY A 325 13.95 -12.37 -19.84
CA GLY A 325 14.09 -11.03 -20.42
C GLY A 325 14.93 -10.07 -19.56
N TRP A 326 14.67 -9.99 -18.25
CA TRP A 326 15.43 -9.10 -17.36
C TRP A 326 16.89 -9.55 -17.15
N ARG A 327 17.18 -10.86 -17.17
CA ARG A 327 18.55 -11.40 -17.08
C ARG A 327 19.36 -11.07 -18.34
N GLN A 328 18.74 -11.21 -19.51
CA GLN A 328 19.33 -10.81 -20.79
C GLN A 328 19.53 -9.29 -20.86
N LEU A 329 18.56 -8.50 -20.36
CA LEU A 329 18.68 -7.05 -20.24
C LEU A 329 19.87 -6.66 -19.36
N ALA A 330 20.02 -7.26 -18.18
CA ALA A 330 21.13 -6.99 -17.27
C ALA A 330 22.50 -7.23 -17.94
N ALA A 331 22.64 -8.33 -18.69
CA ALA A 331 23.85 -8.61 -19.45
C ALA A 331 24.12 -7.56 -20.55
N GLN A 332 23.08 -7.07 -21.25
CA GLN A 332 23.25 -5.98 -22.23
C GLN A 332 23.50 -4.59 -21.59
N LEU A 333 23.12 -4.40 -20.33
CA LEU A 333 23.46 -3.23 -19.50
C LEU A 333 24.82 -3.37 -18.80
N GLY A 334 25.61 -4.41 -19.09
CA GLY A 334 26.98 -4.59 -18.60
C GLY A 334 27.11 -5.22 -17.21
N TYR A 335 26.07 -5.88 -16.70
CA TYR A 335 26.13 -6.58 -15.40
C TYR A 335 26.76 -7.96 -15.53
N GLU A 336 27.75 -8.24 -14.68
CA GLU A 336 28.36 -9.56 -14.51
C GLU A 336 27.35 -10.58 -13.97
N GLN A 337 27.44 -11.82 -14.45
CA GLN A 337 26.44 -12.85 -14.21
C GLN A 337 26.21 -13.16 -12.72
N GLU A 338 27.27 -13.12 -11.90
CA GLU A 338 27.19 -13.29 -10.45
C GLU A 338 26.32 -12.21 -9.78
N ARG A 339 26.44 -10.95 -10.22
CA ARG A 339 25.64 -9.82 -9.72
C ARG A 339 24.18 -9.93 -10.16
N VAL A 340 23.93 -10.44 -11.36
CA VAL A 340 22.58 -10.77 -11.86
C VAL A 340 21.95 -11.90 -11.02
N ASP A 341 22.73 -12.90 -10.58
CA ASP A 341 22.26 -13.96 -9.70
C ASP A 341 22.07 -13.53 -8.23
N VAL A 342 22.75 -12.49 -7.77
CA VAL A 342 22.42 -11.83 -6.49
C VAL A 342 21.05 -11.14 -6.59
N PHE A 343 20.80 -10.34 -7.63
CA PHE A 343 19.47 -9.74 -7.85
C PHE A 343 18.38 -10.81 -8.02
N GLY A 344 18.70 -11.91 -8.71
CA GLY A 344 17.81 -13.06 -8.91
C GLY A 344 17.40 -13.83 -7.65
N ARG A 345 17.98 -13.52 -6.48
CA ARG A 345 17.59 -14.06 -5.16
C ARG A 345 16.69 -13.11 -4.36
N GLY A 346 16.47 -11.88 -4.83
CA GLY A 346 15.60 -10.89 -4.18
C GLY A 346 14.11 -11.06 -4.52
N GLU A 347 13.24 -10.43 -3.73
CA GLU A 347 11.77 -10.52 -3.92
C GLU A 347 11.23 -9.81 -5.17
N ASP A 348 12.02 -8.91 -5.77
CA ASP A 348 11.74 -8.33 -7.08
C ASP A 348 13.05 -8.05 -7.85
N PRO A 349 13.55 -8.99 -8.68
CA PRO A 349 14.83 -8.84 -9.38
C PRO A 349 14.79 -7.73 -10.44
N VAL A 350 13.62 -7.43 -11.00
CA VAL A 350 13.48 -6.46 -12.10
C VAL A 350 13.47 -5.03 -11.56
N HIS A 351 12.70 -4.79 -10.49
CA HIS A 351 12.73 -3.52 -9.76
C HIS A 351 14.14 -3.22 -9.24
N THR A 352 14.79 -4.22 -8.63
CA THR A 352 16.14 -4.07 -8.06
C THR A 352 17.18 -3.77 -9.14
N LEU A 353 17.12 -4.45 -10.29
CA LEU A 353 18.01 -4.17 -11.42
C LEU A 353 17.81 -2.75 -11.97
N LEU A 354 16.57 -2.36 -12.26
CA LEU A 354 16.28 -1.08 -12.92
C LEU A 354 16.53 0.11 -12.00
N SER A 355 16.18 0.03 -10.72
CA SER A 355 16.50 1.06 -9.73
C SER A 355 18.01 1.21 -9.51
N HIS A 356 18.76 0.09 -9.42
CA HIS A 356 20.21 0.11 -9.31
C HIS A 356 20.88 0.71 -10.57
N TRP A 357 20.44 0.31 -11.77
CA TRP A 357 20.95 0.85 -13.03
C TRP A 357 20.59 2.33 -13.24
N ALA A 358 19.40 2.76 -12.82
CA ALA A 358 18.97 4.15 -12.89
C ALA A 358 19.82 5.10 -12.03
N GLY A 359 20.51 4.59 -11.00
CA GLY A 359 21.48 5.31 -10.19
C GLY A 359 22.90 5.36 -10.76
N GLN A 360 23.18 4.75 -11.92
CA GLN A 360 24.50 4.76 -12.54
C GLN A 360 24.68 5.92 -13.52
N GLU A 361 25.91 6.44 -13.62
CA GLU A 361 26.25 7.48 -14.60
C GLU A 361 26.04 6.96 -16.03
N GLY A 362 25.21 7.67 -16.81
CA GLY A 362 24.85 7.28 -18.18
C GLY A 362 23.51 6.55 -18.36
N SER A 363 22.68 6.46 -17.31
CA SER A 363 21.36 5.80 -17.28
C SER A 363 20.26 6.46 -18.16
N THR A 364 20.53 6.61 -19.46
CA THR A 364 19.66 7.27 -20.44
C THR A 364 18.66 6.31 -21.08
N LEU A 365 17.48 6.82 -21.45
CA LEU A 365 16.46 6.05 -22.16
C LEU A 365 16.97 5.53 -23.52
N GLY A 366 17.82 6.29 -24.22
CA GLY A 366 18.51 5.80 -25.42
C GLY A 366 19.28 4.49 -25.20
N VAL A 367 20.03 4.38 -24.09
CA VAL A 367 20.75 3.14 -23.72
C VAL A 367 19.76 2.03 -23.39
N LEU A 368 18.76 2.27 -22.55
CA LEU A 368 17.79 1.23 -22.15
C LEU A 368 17.00 0.68 -23.36
N CYS A 369 16.48 1.56 -24.22
CA CYS A 369 15.77 1.15 -25.43
C CYS A 369 16.68 0.43 -26.44
N SER A 370 17.98 0.77 -26.51
CA SER A 370 18.95 0.03 -27.31
C SER A 370 19.25 -1.38 -26.75
N ALA A 371 19.22 -1.55 -25.43
CA ALA A 371 19.39 -2.85 -24.79
C ALA A 371 18.13 -3.73 -24.97
N LEU A 372 16.94 -3.15 -24.79
CA LEU A 372 15.65 -3.80 -24.98
C LEU A 372 15.43 -4.28 -26.43
N THR A 373 15.74 -3.45 -27.42
CA THR A 373 15.67 -3.86 -28.84
C THR A 373 16.70 -4.93 -29.22
N ARG A 374 17.84 -5.01 -28.52
CA ARG A 374 18.84 -6.08 -28.70
C ARG A 374 18.49 -7.42 -28.02
N ILE A 375 17.43 -7.45 -27.21
CA ILE A 375 16.84 -8.69 -26.65
C ILE A 375 15.45 -8.98 -27.24
N ASP A 376 15.12 -8.37 -28.38
CA ASP A 376 13.84 -8.46 -29.10
C ASP A 376 12.59 -8.03 -28.29
N ARG A 377 12.78 -7.33 -27.16
CA ARG A 377 11.72 -6.74 -26.34
C ARG A 377 11.34 -5.34 -26.83
N VAL A 378 10.94 -5.29 -28.12
CA VAL A 378 10.48 -4.06 -28.79
C VAL A 378 9.18 -3.52 -28.17
N ASP A 379 8.37 -4.41 -27.60
CA ASP A 379 7.19 -4.10 -26.80
C ASP A 379 7.53 -3.19 -25.60
N VAL A 380 8.50 -3.57 -24.77
CA VAL A 380 8.95 -2.80 -23.60
C VAL A 380 9.57 -1.46 -24.02
N ALA A 381 10.33 -1.46 -25.13
CA ALA A 381 10.89 -0.23 -25.69
C ALA A 381 9.81 0.75 -26.19
N SER A 382 8.65 0.25 -26.64
CA SER A 382 7.52 1.09 -27.08
C SER A 382 6.80 1.76 -25.90
N ALA A 383 6.63 1.06 -24.77
CA ALA A 383 6.06 1.62 -23.55
C ALA A 383 6.88 2.80 -23.00
N LEU A 384 8.22 2.69 -23.06
CA LEU A 384 9.16 3.75 -22.65
C LEU A 384 9.14 4.99 -23.57
N THR A 385 8.93 4.81 -24.88
CA THR A 385 9.13 5.86 -25.90
C THR A 385 7.84 6.53 -26.37
N SER A 386 6.67 5.96 -26.07
CA SER A 386 5.36 6.55 -26.38
C SER A 386 5.19 7.90 -25.65
N THR A 387 5.29 9.01 -26.39
CA THR A 387 5.05 10.37 -25.87
C THR A 387 3.56 10.64 -25.72
N ALA A 388 3.19 11.49 -24.77
CA ALA A 388 1.81 11.64 -24.31
C ALA A 388 0.84 12.09 -25.42
N GLN A 389 0.00 11.16 -25.89
CA GLN A 389 -1.32 11.52 -26.42
C GLN A 389 -2.23 11.83 -25.23
N GLY A 390 -2.36 13.12 -24.90
CA GLY A 390 -3.45 13.56 -24.05
C GLY A 390 -4.79 13.25 -24.71
N SER A 391 -5.74 12.69 -23.97
CA SER A 391 -7.08 12.33 -24.44
C SER A 391 -7.96 13.55 -24.64
N SER A 392 -7.60 14.38 -25.63
CA SER A 392 -8.44 15.46 -26.16
C SER A 392 -9.28 14.89 -27.30
N VAL A 393 -10.54 14.53 -27.00
CA VAL A 393 -11.53 14.10 -28.00
C VAL A 393 -12.80 14.93 -27.82
N VAL A 394 -13.39 15.30 -28.96
CA VAL A 394 -14.63 16.09 -29.10
C VAL A 394 -15.82 15.15 -29.28
#